data_AF-A0A0G0QQI2-F1
#
_entry.id   AF-A0A0G0QQI2-F1
#
_cell.length_a   1.000
_cell.length_b   1.000
_cell.length_c   1.000
_cell.angle_alpha   90.00
_cell.angle_beta   90.00
_cell.angle_gamma   90.00
#
_symmetry.space_group_name_H-M   'P 1'
#
loop_
_entity.id
_entity.type
_entity.pdbx_description
1 polymer ?
#
loop_
_entity_poly.entity_id
_entity_poly.type
_entity_poly.pdbx_seq_one_letter_code
_entity_poly.pdbx_strand_id
1 'polypeptide(L)'
;MGRFLGRKIVVEATQLARRLRLPALMPSVGKALLFSAALSIAIIEGGFFWGLIFFGVAFYWYFRSMFEWNTFLYSFFVLTLYAYLSTSFLDHATDLGGLSGNTPVVIASLVFGVLFFLLLGIKEYVFLWRQAIFNFISGSLYFFISITFFIADKDSAWAFFSYFLLSFFALYLLIKESIDFFMEDAPKRKKELLVVGSTLLVIEFLSVVSILPIGFLNAAALIVLIVFILEDLVYHHLKGDLDRPIVLNNVTILVICLLFIFATSKLTL
;
A
#
# COMPACT_ATOMS: atom_id res chain seq x y z
N MET A 1 10.56 -21.68 46.62
CA MET A 1 11.61 -21.82 45.58
C MET A 1 11.12 -21.64 44.12
N GLY A 2 9.81 -21.60 43.82
CA GLY A 2 9.29 -21.50 42.44
C GLY A 2 9.22 -20.10 41.78
N ARG A 3 9.39 -18.99 42.52
CA ARG A 3 9.30 -17.62 41.95
C ARG A 3 10.57 -17.15 41.22
N PHE A 4 11.71 -17.79 41.44
CA PHE A 4 12.98 -17.40 40.79
C PHE A 4 13.18 -18.04 39.41
N LEU A 5 12.60 -19.22 39.16
CA LEU A 5 12.67 -19.90 37.88
C LEU A 5 11.82 -19.22 36.80
N GLY A 6 10.60 -18.78 37.13
CA GLY A 6 9.74 -18.08 36.16
C GLY A 6 10.33 -16.74 35.68
N ARG A 7 11.07 -16.03 36.54
CA ARG A 7 11.69 -14.74 36.17
C ARG A 7 12.89 -14.91 35.24
N LYS A 8 13.69 -15.97 35.42
CA LYS A 8 14.82 -16.27 34.52
C LYS A 8 14.36 -16.68 33.12
N ILE A 9 13.33 -17.52 33.02
CA ILE A 9 12.79 -17.98 31.73
C ILE A 9 12.18 -16.80 30.94
N VAL A 10 11.47 -15.88 31.60
CA VAL A 10 10.89 -14.70 30.94
C VAL A 10 11.98 -13.72 30.48
N VAL A 11 13.05 -13.55 31.27
CA VAL A 11 14.19 -12.69 30.90
C VAL A 11 15.01 -13.32 29.77
N GLU A 12 15.22 -14.64 29.77
CA GLU A 12 15.90 -15.34 28.68
C GLU A 12 15.09 -15.34 27.39
N ALA A 13 13.76 -15.53 27.45
CA ALA A 13 12.89 -15.45 26.27
C ALA A 13 12.81 -14.04 25.68
N THR A 14 12.77 -13.00 26.52
CA THR A 14 12.82 -11.60 26.06
C THR A 14 14.19 -11.23 25.51
N GLN A 15 15.28 -11.75 26.07
CA GLN A 15 16.64 -11.54 25.54
C GLN A 15 16.90 -12.31 24.24
N LEU A 16 16.38 -13.53 24.08
CA LEU A 16 16.42 -14.30 22.82
C LEU A 16 15.58 -13.63 21.74
N ALA A 17 14.36 -13.18 22.06
CA ALA A 17 13.52 -12.43 21.13
C ALA A 17 14.18 -11.09 20.72
N ARG A 18 14.94 -10.46 21.61
CA ARG A 18 15.66 -9.20 21.31
C ARG A 18 16.94 -9.43 20.50
N ARG A 19 17.65 -10.54 20.73
CA ARG A 19 18.88 -10.91 19.98
C ARG A 19 18.60 -11.49 18.60
N LEU A 20 17.45 -12.13 18.37
CA LEU A 20 17.06 -12.63 17.06
C LEU A 20 16.52 -11.54 16.11
N ARG A 21 16.07 -10.38 16.63
CA ARG A 21 15.38 -9.36 15.81
C ARG A 21 16.31 -8.37 15.11
N LEU A 22 17.35 -7.86 15.77
CA LEU A 22 18.22 -6.84 15.15
C LEU A 22 19.15 -7.37 14.03
N PRO A 23 19.84 -8.52 14.17
CA PRO A 23 20.67 -9.04 13.08
C PRO A 23 19.83 -9.62 11.93
N ALA A 24 18.58 -10.02 12.18
CA ALA A 24 17.65 -10.43 11.12
C ALA A 24 17.10 -9.23 10.32
N LEU A 25 17.01 -8.04 10.92
CA LEU A 25 16.53 -6.82 10.27
C LEU A 25 17.57 -6.16 9.36
N MET A 26 18.85 -6.21 9.73
CA MET A 26 19.94 -5.62 8.95
C MET A 26 19.94 -5.99 7.46
N PRO A 27 19.80 -7.27 7.05
CA PRO A 27 19.75 -7.63 5.64
C PRO A 27 18.50 -7.07 4.94
N SER A 28 17.35 -6.98 5.62
CA SER A 28 16.11 -6.44 5.05
C SER A 28 16.18 -4.92 4.87
N VAL A 29 16.81 -4.20 5.82
CA VAL A 29 17.11 -2.76 5.68
C VAL A 29 18.06 -2.50 4.51
N GLY A 30 19.11 -3.31 4.37
CA GLY A 30 20.04 -3.21 3.24
C GLY A 30 19.35 -3.37 1.89
N LYS A 31 18.49 -4.38 1.75
CA LYS A 31 17.68 -4.59 0.53
C LYS A 31 16.77 -3.39 0.24
N ALA A 32 16.15 -2.80 1.26
CA ALA A 32 15.27 -1.66 1.11
C ALA A 32 15.99 -0.37 0.71
N LEU A 33 17.16 -0.11 1.29
CA LEU A 33 18.00 1.01 0.87
C LEU A 33 18.47 0.85 -0.57
N LEU A 34 18.85 -0.37 -0.96
CA LEU A 34 19.25 -0.62 -2.34
C LEU A 34 18.06 -0.54 -3.31
N PHE A 35 16.85 -0.93 -2.90
CA PHE A 35 15.62 -0.72 -3.69
C PHE A 35 15.36 0.77 -3.90
N SER A 36 15.46 1.55 -2.83
CA SER A 36 15.33 3.01 -2.88
C SER A 36 16.38 3.67 -3.79
N ALA A 37 17.65 3.25 -3.65
CA ALA A 37 18.74 3.75 -4.49
C ALA A 37 18.53 3.38 -5.96
N ALA A 38 18.19 2.13 -6.25
CA ALA A 38 17.91 1.67 -7.61
C ALA A 38 16.74 2.43 -8.25
N LEU A 39 15.67 2.71 -7.49
CA LEU A 39 14.55 3.53 -7.94
C LEU A 39 14.99 4.96 -8.26
N SER A 40 15.74 5.60 -7.35
CA SER A 40 16.20 6.97 -7.56
C SER A 40 17.11 7.08 -8.80
N ILE A 41 18.03 6.15 -9.00
CA ILE A 41 18.90 6.09 -10.18
C ILE A 41 18.07 5.87 -11.44
N ALA A 42 17.07 4.97 -11.39
CA ALA A 42 16.24 4.67 -12.55
C ALA A 42 15.42 5.85 -13.04
N ILE A 43 15.00 6.73 -12.14
CA ILE A 43 14.25 7.94 -12.49
C ILE A 43 15.21 9.05 -12.93
N ILE A 44 16.28 9.32 -12.16
CA ILE A 44 17.22 10.43 -12.43
C ILE A 44 17.97 10.24 -13.75
N GLU A 45 18.52 9.05 -13.99
CA GLU A 45 19.22 8.75 -15.25
C GLU A 45 18.23 8.54 -16.41
N GLY A 46 16.99 8.17 -16.07
CA GLY A 46 15.91 7.94 -17.00
C GLY A 46 16.14 6.79 -17.98
N GLY A 47 15.16 6.57 -18.85
CA GLY A 47 15.27 5.61 -19.94
C GLY A 47 14.95 4.15 -19.58
N PHE A 48 14.62 3.40 -20.62
CA PHE A 48 14.12 2.03 -20.51
C PHE A 48 15.11 1.07 -19.84
N PHE A 49 16.41 1.26 -20.07
CA PHE A 49 17.46 0.40 -19.52
C PHE A 49 17.52 0.46 -17.99
N TRP A 50 17.53 1.66 -17.41
CA TRP A 50 17.60 1.80 -15.96
C TRP A 50 16.29 1.38 -15.27
N GLY A 51 15.15 1.59 -15.92
CA GLY A 51 13.87 1.01 -15.50
C GLY A 51 13.92 -0.52 -15.43
N LEU A 52 14.43 -1.19 -16.48
CA LEU A 52 14.59 -2.65 -16.48
C LEU A 52 15.51 -3.14 -15.37
N ILE A 53 16.62 -2.43 -15.10
CA ILE A 53 17.52 -2.77 -13.99
C ILE A 53 16.76 -2.69 -12.67
N PHE A 54 16.01 -1.62 -12.42
CA PHE A 54 15.21 -1.46 -11.21
C PHE A 54 14.23 -2.63 -11.02
N PHE A 55 13.45 -2.98 -12.05
CA PHE A 55 12.55 -4.14 -11.98
C PHE A 55 13.34 -5.43 -11.72
N GLY A 56 14.42 -5.70 -12.45
CA GLY A 56 15.23 -6.92 -12.25
C GLY A 56 15.79 -7.04 -10.84
N VAL A 57 16.25 -5.93 -10.28
CA VAL A 57 16.78 -5.83 -8.91
C VAL A 57 15.68 -6.05 -7.85
N ALA A 58 14.52 -5.38 -8.01
CA ALA A 58 13.38 -5.54 -7.12
C ALA A 58 12.89 -6.99 -7.09
N PHE A 59 12.77 -7.62 -8.26
CA PHE A 59 12.38 -9.03 -8.38
C PHE A 59 13.42 -9.95 -7.75
N TYR A 60 14.71 -9.75 -8.04
CA TYR A 60 15.78 -10.57 -7.49
C TYR A 60 15.73 -10.60 -5.95
N TRP A 61 15.58 -9.45 -5.29
CA TRP A 61 15.51 -9.42 -3.83
C TRP A 61 14.20 -9.94 -3.26
N TYR A 62 13.08 -9.71 -3.93
CA TYR A 62 11.79 -10.25 -3.50
C TYR A 62 11.80 -11.78 -3.54
N PHE A 63 12.17 -12.38 -4.67
CA PHE A 63 12.13 -13.84 -4.87
C PHE A 63 13.25 -14.61 -4.16
N ARG A 64 14.37 -13.95 -3.82
CA ARG A 64 15.46 -14.60 -3.08
C ARG A 64 15.04 -15.09 -1.69
N SER A 65 14.03 -14.46 -1.07
CA SER A 65 13.44 -14.95 0.17
C SER A 65 12.40 -16.04 -0.15
N MET A 66 12.73 -17.30 0.12
CA MET A 66 11.92 -18.48 -0.23
C MET A 66 10.65 -18.65 0.62
N PHE A 67 10.45 -17.83 1.65
CA PHE A 67 9.31 -17.95 2.57
C PHE A 67 8.07 -17.22 2.04
N GLU A 68 6.91 -17.89 1.93
CA GLU A 68 5.60 -17.29 1.54
C GLU A 68 5.64 -16.36 0.31
N TRP A 69 6.31 -16.79 -0.76
CA TRP A 69 6.48 -16.01 -1.99
C TRP A 69 5.18 -15.63 -2.71
N ASN A 70 4.10 -16.40 -2.51
CA ASN A 70 2.81 -16.15 -3.17
C ASN A 70 1.85 -15.25 -2.39
N THR A 71 2.05 -15.09 -1.08
CA THR A 71 1.07 -14.41 -0.21
C THR A 71 1.06 -12.89 -0.38
N PHE A 72 2.21 -12.29 -0.70
CA PHE A 72 2.38 -10.84 -0.84
C PHE A 72 2.83 -10.42 -2.24
N LEU A 73 2.55 -11.28 -3.23
CA LEU A 73 3.02 -11.09 -4.59
C LEU A 73 2.30 -9.91 -5.24
N TYR A 74 1.00 -9.77 -5.02
CA TYR A 74 0.21 -8.71 -5.62
C TYR A 74 0.61 -7.34 -5.06
N SER A 75 0.75 -7.21 -3.73
CA SER A 75 1.29 -5.99 -3.10
C SER A 75 2.68 -5.65 -3.64
N PHE A 76 3.55 -6.63 -3.88
CA PHE A 76 4.88 -6.38 -4.43
C PHE A 76 4.81 -5.83 -5.87
N PHE A 77 3.97 -6.40 -6.72
CA PHE A 77 3.77 -5.90 -8.09
C PHE A 77 3.22 -4.49 -8.10
N VAL A 78 2.16 -4.23 -7.31
CA VAL A 78 1.56 -2.90 -7.20
C VAL A 78 2.59 -1.90 -6.63
N LEU A 79 3.30 -2.26 -5.57
CA LEU A 79 4.34 -1.42 -4.98
C LEU A 79 5.42 -1.06 -6.00
N THR A 80 5.96 -2.03 -6.73
CA THR A 80 7.06 -1.78 -7.68
C THR A 80 6.60 -0.93 -8.86
N LEU A 81 5.41 -1.22 -9.40
CA LEU A 81 4.83 -0.49 -10.52
C LEU A 81 4.48 0.95 -10.14
N TYR A 82 3.78 1.15 -9.03
CA TYR A 82 3.40 2.50 -8.57
C TYR A 82 4.58 3.27 -7.98
N ALA A 83 5.59 2.60 -7.41
CA ALA A 83 6.83 3.26 -7.03
C ALA A 83 7.49 3.91 -8.25
N TYR A 84 7.61 3.19 -9.37
CA TYR A 84 8.15 3.73 -10.61
C TYR A 84 7.28 4.85 -11.20
N LEU A 85 5.97 4.61 -11.33
CA LEU A 85 5.06 5.59 -11.93
C LEU A 85 4.96 6.87 -11.09
N SER A 86 4.65 6.76 -9.79
CA SER A 86 4.49 7.94 -8.93
C SER A 86 5.77 8.77 -8.82
N THR A 87 6.96 8.13 -8.79
CA THR A 87 8.23 8.86 -8.79
C THR A 87 8.54 9.51 -10.13
N SER A 88 8.22 8.87 -11.26
CA SER A 88 8.37 9.47 -12.59
C SER A 88 7.46 10.70 -12.78
N PHE A 89 6.22 10.67 -12.28
CA PHE A 89 5.34 11.83 -12.33
C PHE A 89 5.88 12.99 -11.49
N LEU A 90 6.45 12.68 -10.33
CA LEU A 90 7.00 13.68 -9.44
C LEU A 90 8.21 14.39 -10.08
N ASP A 91 9.07 13.63 -10.74
CA ASP A 91 10.24 14.13 -11.47
C ASP A 91 9.83 15.13 -12.58
N HIS A 92 8.87 14.73 -13.43
CA HIS A 92 8.35 15.60 -14.49
C HIS A 92 7.65 16.85 -13.95
N ALA A 93 6.92 16.72 -12.82
CA ALA A 93 6.27 17.86 -12.18
C ALA A 93 7.29 18.85 -11.60
N THR A 94 8.44 18.38 -11.11
CA THR A 94 9.48 19.22 -10.51
C THR A 94 10.27 20.01 -11.55
N ASP A 95 10.43 19.45 -12.76
CA ASP A 95 11.01 20.16 -13.91
C ASP A 95 10.13 21.34 -14.36
N LEU A 96 8.80 21.19 -14.30
CA LEU A 96 7.84 22.23 -14.69
C LEU A 96 7.67 23.32 -13.60
N GLY A 97 7.86 22.98 -12.33
CA GLY A 97 7.59 23.85 -11.18
C GLY A 97 8.76 24.74 -10.72
N GLY A 98 9.92 24.68 -11.38
CA GLY A 98 11.10 25.48 -11.05
C GLY A 98 11.82 25.09 -9.75
N LEU A 99 11.39 24.02 -9.08
CA LEU A 99 12.13 23.36 -7.99
C LEU A 99 13.20 22.46 -8.61
N SER A 100 14.23 23.07 -9.20
CA SER A 100 15.35 22.35 -9.80
C SER A 100 16.12 21.55 -8.74
N GLY A 101 15.89 20.24 -8.67
CA GLY A 101 16.66 19.36 -7.82
C GLY A 101 16.06 17.97 -7.67
N ASN A 102 16.91 16.96 -7.50
CA ASN A 102 16.52 15.55 -7.42
C ASN A 102 15.96 15.17 -6.02
N THR A 103 15.89 16.12 -5.10
CA THR A 103 15.43 15.94 -3.71
C THR A 103 14.03 15.27 -3.58
N PRO A 104 12.98 15.74 -4.28
CA PRO A 104 11.66 15.09 -4.24
C PRO A 104 11.69 13.63 -4.70
N VAL A 105 12.46 13.31 -5.75
CA VAL A 105 12.62 11.94 -6.25
C VAL A 105 13.30 11.05 -5.20
N VAL A 106 14.33 11.55 -4.53
CA VAL A 106 15.03 10.82 -3.45
C VAL A 106 14.09 10.59 -2.26
N ILE A 107 13.32 11.60 -1.84
CA ILE A 107 12.36 11.46 -0.73
C ILE A 107 11.29 10.42 -1.06
N ALA A 108 10.68 10.51 -2.24
CA ALA A 108 9.68 9.53 -2.68
C ALA A 108 10.27 8.12 -2.77
N SER A 109 11.50 7.99 -3.28
CA SER A 109 12.21 6.72 -3.32
C SER A 109 12.47 6.14 -1.94
N LEU A 110 12.77 6.96 -0.94
CA LEU A 110 12.93 6.51 0.45
C LEU A 110 11.61 6.02 1.04
N VAL A 111 10.50 6.72 0.77
CA VAL A 111 9.16 6.29 1.22
C VAL A 111 8.80 4.91 0.65
N PHE A 112 9.00 4.70 -0.65
CA PHE A 112 8.78 3.38 -1.27
C PHE A 112 9.77 2.33 -0.77
N GLY A 113 11.02 2.70 -0.46
CA GLY A 113 11.98 1.83 0.21
C GLY A 113 11.49 1.36 1.58
N VAL A 114 10.90 2.25 2.39
CA VAL A 114 10.30 1.88 3.68
C VAL A 114 9.12 0.93 3.49
N LEU A 115 8.26 1.16 2.50
CA LEU A 115 7.16 0.23 2.20
C LEU A 115 7.68 -1.15 1.76
N PHE A 116 8.74 -1.19 0.94
CA PHE A 116 9.39 -2.44 0.54
C PHE A 116 10.02 -3.17 1.73
N PHE A 117 10.64 -2.43 2.65
CA PHE A 117 11.14 -2.99 3.92
C PHE A 117 10.01 -3.60 4.76
N LEU A 118 8.88 -2.91 4.90
CA LEU A 118 7.74 -3.42 5.66
C LEU A 118 7.19 -4.70 5.00
N LEU A 119 7.09 -4.73 3.67
CA LEU A 119 6.63 -5.89 2.91
C LEU A 119 7.55 -7.10 3.10
N LEU A 120 8.88 -6.90 3.01
CA LEU A 120 9.85 -7.94 3.32
C LEU A 120 9.81 -8.38 4.80
N GLY A 121 9.60 -7.44 5.72
CA GLY A 121 9.55 -7.75 7.15
C GLY A 121 8.31 -8.55 7.56
N ILE A 122 7.17 -8.35 6.89
CA ILE A 122 6.00 -9.24 7.06
C ILE A 122 6.34 -10.64 6.53
N LYS A 123 6.93 -10.72 5.32
CA LYS A 123 7.32 -11.97 4.67
C LYS A 123 8.33 -12.79 5.51
N GLU A 124 9.31 -12.13 6.12
CA GLU A 124 10.35 -12.76 6.94
C GLU A 124 9.93 -12.97 8.41
N TYR A 125 8.64 -12.84 8.74
CA TYR A 125 8.08 -13.05 10.10
C TYR A 125 8.69 -12.16 11.19
N VAL A 126 9.28 -11.03 10.81
CA VAL A 126 10.01 -10.18 11.75
C VAL A 126 9.07 -9.42 12.69
N PHE A 127 7.83 -9.20 12.25
CA PHE A 127 6.83 -8.43 12.99
C PHE A 127 5.81 -9.31 13.73
N LEU A 128 5.56 -8.96 14.99
CA LEU A 128 4.53 -9.58 15.82
C LEU A 128 3.09 -9.22 15.37
N TRP A 129 2.91 -8.07 14.70
CA TRP A 129 1.59 -7.52 14.33
C TRP A 129 1.40 -7.54 12.80
N ARG A 130 1.49 -8.72 12.18
CA ARG A 130 1.45 -8.89 10.70
C ARG A 130 0.20 -8.25 10.07
N GLN A 131 -0.95 -8.39 10.72
CA GLN A 131 -2.22 -7.87 10.24
C GLN A 131 -2.27 -6.34 10.16
N ALA A 132 -1.80 -5.66 11.21
CA ALA A 132 -1.79 -4.20 11.25
C ALA A 132 -0.83 -3.61 10.21
N ILE A 133 0.33 -4.24 10.02
CA ILE A 133 1.32 -3.77 9.04
C ILE A 133 0.83 -4.05 7.62
N PHE A 134 0.17 -5.19 7.38
CA PHE A 134 -0.45 -5.46 6.08
C PHE A 134 -1.50 -4.40 5.74
N ASN A 135 -2.41 -4.08 6.67
CA ASN A 135 -3.39 -3.01 6.47
C ASN A 135 -2.73 -1.65 6.20
N PHE A 136 -1.62 -1.35 6.88
CA PHE A 136 -0.87 -0.13 6.63
C PHE A 136 -0.24 -0.10 5.23
N ILE A 137 0.34 -1.22 4.77
CA ILE A 137 0.91 -1.34 3.41
C ILE A 137 -0.20 -1.22 2.37
N SER A 138 -1.27 -2.01 2.48
CA SER A 138 -2.40 -1.97 1.55
C SER A 138 -3.05 -0.59 1.50
N GLY A 139 -3.29 0.03 2.67
CA GLY A 139 -3.77 1.41 2.77
C GLY A 139 -2.85 2.43 2.09
N SER A 140 -1.53 2.29 2.29
CA SER A 140 -0.54 3.13 1.60
C SER A 140 -0.56 2.93 0.09
N LEU A 141 -0.70 1.69 -0.39
CA LEU A 141 -0.78 1.38 -1.81
C LEU A 141 -2.08 1.92 -2.43
N TYR A 142 -3.22 1.77 -1.76
CA TYR A 142 -4.48 2.41 -2.18
C TYR A 142 -4.33 3.93 -2.29
N PHE A 143 -3.61 4.55 -1.36
CA PHE A 143 -3.31 5.98 -1.40
C PHE A 143 -2.48 6.37 -2.63
N PHE A 144 -1.38 5.66 -2.90
CA PHE A 144 -0.53 5.94 -4.07
C PHE A 144 -1.22 5.66 -5.41
N ILE A 145 -2.06 4.62 -5.48
CA ILE A 145 -2.91 4.36 -6.64
C ILE A 145 -3.83 5.55 -6.90
N SER A 146 -4.52 6.01 -5.86
CA SER A 146 -5.48 7.11 -5.96
C SER A 146 -4.80 8.42 -6.33
N ILE A 147 -3.65 8.75 -5.70
CA ILE A 147 -2.85 9.92 -6.05
C ILE A 147 -2.47 9.90 -7.52
N THR A 148 -1.91 8.78 -7.98
CA THR A 148 -1.46 8.64 -9.38
C THR A 148 -2.63 8.81 -10.33
N PHE A 149 -3.79 8.25 -10.00
CA PHE A 149 -5.00 8.44 -10.79
C PHE A 149 -5.47 9.90 -10.83
N PHE A 150 -5.44 10.65 -9.72
CA PHE A 150 -5.93 12.04 -9.69
C PHE A 150 -4.93 13.06 -10.24
N ILE A 151 -3.63 12.81 -10.15
CA ILE A 151 -2.58 13.68 -10.69
C ILE A 151 -2.38 13.48 -12.19
N ALA A 152 -2.54 12.25 -12.68
CA ALA A 152 -2.29 11.94 -14.09
C ALA A 152 -3.11 12.84 -15.01
N ASP A 153 -2.44 13.39 -16.02
CA ASP A 153 -3.07 14.18 -17.06
C ASP A 153 -3.99 13.29 -17.92
N LYS A 154 -5.24 13.72 -18.05
CA LYS A 154 -6.34 12.99 -18.69
C LYS A 154 -6.87 13.71 -19.93
N ASP A 155 -6.07 14.61 -20.51
CA ASP A 155 -6.46 15.42 -21.66
C ASP A 155 -6.88 14.58 -22.89
N SER A 156 -6.38 13.36 -23.02
CA SER A 156 -6.82 12.41 -24.05
C SER A 156 -7.67 11.29 -23.48
N ALA A 157 -8.73 10.92 -24.21
CA ALA A 157 -9.60 9.79 -23.85
C ALA A 157 -8.81 8.47 -23.71
N TRP A 158 -7.75 8.29 -24.50
CA TRP A 158 -6.87 7.12 -24.41
C TRP A 158 -6.06 7.12 -23.10
N ALA A 159 -5.48 8.26 -22.71
CA ALA A 159 -4.76 8.38 -21.44
C ALA A 159 -5.70 8.10 -20.26
N PHE A 160 -6.90 8.70 -20.25
CA PHE A 160 -7.92 8.43 -19.23
C PHE A 160 -8.23 6.94 -19.09
N PHE A 161 -8.54 6.27 -20.21
CA PHE A 161 -8.87 4.84 -20.19
C PHE A 161 -7.71 3.98 -19.71
N SER A 162 -6.48 4.32 -20.09
CA SER A 162 -5.28 3.57 -19.67
C SER A 162 -5.04 3.66 -18.15
N TYR A 163 -5.12 4.86 -17.55
CA TYR A 163 -4.96 5.02 -16.10
C TYR A 163 -6.12 4.44 -15.31
N PHE A 164 -7.34 4.52 -15.86
CA PHE A 164 -8.51 3.88 -15.29
C PHE A 164 -8.35 2.37 -15.24
N LEU A 165 -7.95 1.74 -16.35
CA LEU A 165 -7.74 0.30 -16.45
C LEU A 165 -6.57 -0.15 -15.55
N LEU A 166 -5.47 0.61 -15.53
CA LEU A 166 -4.34 0.37 -14.64
C LEU A 166 -4.77 0.37 -13.17
N SER A 167 -5.53 1.39 -12.77
CA SER A 167 -6.03 1.54 -11.39
C SER A 167 -7.02 0.43 -11.05
N PHE A 168 -7.89 0.05 -11.98
CA PHE A 168 -8.80 -1.08 -11.82
C PHE A 168 -8.05 -2.39 -11.54
N PHE A 169 -7.03 -2.71 -12.35
CA PHE A 169 -6.20 -3.90 -12.14
C PHE A 169 -5.44 -3.83 -10.81
N ALA A 170 -4.85 -2.69 -10.47
CA ALA A 170 -4.12 -2.53 -9.21
C ALA A 170 -5.03 -2.73 -7.98
N LEU A 171 -6.20 -2.11 -7.98
CA LEU A 171 -7.21 -2.26 -6.93
C LEU A 171 -7.71 -3.71 -6.84
N TYR A 172 -8.00 -4.34 -7.98
CA TYR A 172 -8.41 -5.74 -8.02
C TYR A 172 -7.36 -6.65 -7.36
N LEU A 173 -6.08 -6.48 -7.70
CA LEU A 173 -5.00 -7.29 -7.16
C LEU A 173 -4.82 -7.09 -5.66
N LEU A 174 -4.91 -5.86 -5.16
CA LEU A 174 -4.83 -5.57 -3.72
C LEU A 174 -6.03 -6.11 -2.93
N ILE A 175 -7.25 -5.90 -3.42
CA ILE A 175 -8.47 -6.40 -2.77
C ILE A 175 -8.49 -7.93 -2.77
N LYS A 176 -8.02 -8.55 -3.85
CA LYS A 176 -7.85 -10.01 -3.92
C LYS A 176 -6.89 -10.49 -2.83
N GLU A 177 -5.73 -9.86 -2.72
CA GLU A 177 -4.73 -10.22 -1.72
C GLU A 177 -5.24 -9.99 -0.29
N SER A 178 -5.97 -8.90 -0.04
CA SER A 178 -6.54 -8.64 1.28
C SER A 178 -7.58 -9.70 1.66
N ILE A 179 -8.51 -10.01 0.77
CA ILE A 179 -9.52 -11.06 1.03
C ILE A 179 -8.87 -12.43 1.21
N ASP A 180 -7.88 -12.79 0.39
CA ASP A 180 -7.18 -14.07 0.53
C ASP A 180 -6.38 -14.16 1.84
N PHE A 181 -5.78 -13.05 2.30
CA PHE A 181 -5.05 -12.96 3.56
C PHE A 181 -5.96 -13.02 4.80
N PHE A 182 -7.13 -12.35 4.75
CA PHE A 182 -8.06 -12.31 5.86
C PHE A 182 -8.94 -13.55 5.98
N MET A 183 -9.14 -14.28 4.89
CA MET A 183 -10.15 -15.33 4.82
C MET A 183 -9.56 -16.56 4.19
N GLU A 184 -8.72 -17.32 4.92
CA GLU A 184 -8.16 -18.56 4.36
C GLU A 184 -9.28 -19.60 4.09
N ASP A 185 -10.25 -19.72 5.01
CA ASP A 185 -11.25 -20.80 5.06
C ASP A 185 -12.53 -20.60 4.21
N ALA A 186 -12.75 -19.42 3.62
CA ALA A 186 -13.99 -19.16 2.88
C ALA A 186 -14.04 -19.88 1.50
N PRO A 187 -15.24 -20.21 0.97
CA PRO A 187 -15.36 -20.84 -0.34
C PRO A 187 -14.92 -19.89 -1.47
N LYS A 188 -14.05 -20.39 -2.37
CA LYS A 188 -13.42 -19.62 -3.47
C LYS A 188 -14.40 -18.77 -4.29
N ARG A 189 -15.55 -19.32 -4.65
CA ARG A 189 -16.57 -18.62 -5.46
C ARG A 189 -17.16 -17.39 -4.76
N LYS A 190 -17.30 -17.42 -3.43
CA LYS A 190 -17.77 -16.26 -2.66
C LYS A 190 -16.68 -15.19 -2.61
N LYS A 191 -15.42 -15.60 -2.36
CA LYS A 191 -14.26 -14.67 -2.37
C LYS A 191 -14.16 -13.93 -3.70
N GLU A 192 -14.17 -14.65 -4.82
CA GLU A 192 -14.05 -14.03 -6.15
C GLU A 192 -15.18 -13.03 -6.43
N LEU A 193 -16.42 -13.36 -6.07
CA LEU A 193 -17.56 -12.45 -6.24
C LEU A 193 -17.39 -11.19 -5.39
N LEU A 194 -16.91 -11.32 -4.15
CA LEU A 194 -16.63 -10.19 -3.27
C LEU A 194 -15.47 -9.34 -3.76
N VAL A 195 -14.39 -9.95 -4.26
CA VAL A 195 -13.26 -9.23 -4.84
C VAL A 195 -13.74 -8.38 -6.01
N VAL A 196 -14.48 -8.97 -6.95
CA VAL A 196 -15.01 -8.27 -8.12
C VAL A 196 -16.00 -7.18 -7.70
N GLY A 197 -16.94 -7.49 -6.81
CA GLY A 197 -17.95 -6.55 -6.32
C GLY A 197 -17.32 -5.36 -5.60
N SER A 198 -16.39 -5.60 -4.69
CA SER A 198 -15.67 -4.54 -3.97
C SER A 198 -14.81 -3.70 -4.91
N THR A 199 -14.12 -4.32 -5.88
CA THR A 199 -13.33 -3.57 -6.87
C THR A 199 -14.23 -2.66 -7.71
N LEU A 200 -15.38 -3.15 -8.16
CA LEU A 200 -16.34 -2.37 -8.93
C LEU A 200 -16.90 -1.19 -8.12
N LEU A 201 -17.21 -1.40 -6.84
CA LEU A 201 -17.65 -0.31 -5.97
C LEU A 201 -16.55 0.75 -5.80
N VAL A 202 -15.31 0.33 -5.53
CA VAL A 202 -14.20 1.28 -5.33
C VAL A 202 -13.91 2.08 -6.60
N ILE A 203 -13.94 1.45 -7.78
CA ILE A 203 -13.71 2.17 -9.04
C ILE A 203 -14.85 3.14 -9.39
N GLU A 204 -16.09 2.78 -9.02
CA GLU A 204 -17.24 3.69 -9.14
C GLU A 204 -17.07 4.91 -8.24
N PHE A 205 -16.69 4.71 -6.97
CA PHE A 205 -16.36 5.81 -6.07
C PHE A 205 -15.21 6.67 -6.60
N LEU A 206 -14.15 6.05 -7.12
CA LEU A 206 -13.02 6.75 -7.72
C LEU A 206 -13.45 7.62 -8.92
N SER A 207 -14.44 7.16 -9.69
CA SER A 207 -15.05 7.94 -10.78
C SER A 207 -15.87 9.12 -10.25
N VAL A 208 -16.72 8.90 -9.24
CA VAL A 208 -17.53 9.96 -8.61
C VAL A 208 -16.64 11.04 -8.00
N VAL A 209 -15.60 10.62 -7.27
CA VAL A 209 -14.65 11.52 -6.59
C VAL A 209 -13.83 12.32 -7.59
N SER A 210 -13.60 11.81 -8.80
CA SER A 210 -12.91 12.56 -9.86
C SER A 210 -13.67 13.78 -10.38
N ILE A 211 -14.98 13.84 -10.14
CA ILE A 211 -15.85 14.97 -10.52
C ILE A 211 -15.88 16.01 -9.40
N LEU A 212 -15.52 15.64 -8.17
CA LEU A 212 -15.54 16.58 -7.04
C LEU A 212 -14.39 17.59 -7.17
N PRO A 213 -14.65 18.90 -6.97
CA PRO A 213 -13.63 19.95 -6.99
C PRO A 213 -12.84 19.97 -5.67
N ILE A 214 -12.15 18.87 -5.37
CA ILE A 214 -11.31 18.70 -4.19
C ILE A 214 -9.87 18.46 -4.63
N GLY A 215 -8.91 18.92 -3.84
CA GLY A 215 -7.49 18.69 -4.13
C GLY A 215 -7.15 17.19 -4.18
N PHE A 216 -6.21 16.80 -5.06
CA PHE A 216 -5.86 15.39 -5.30
C PHE A 216 -5.46 14.61 -4.04
N LEU A 217 -4.83 15.25 -3.05
CA LEU A 217 -4.50 14.63 -1.76
C LEU A 217 -5.76 14.25 -0.97
N ASN A 218 -6.76 15.13 -0.95
CA ASN A 218 -8.02 14.90 -0.25
C ASN A 218 -8.89 13.88 -1.00
N ALA A 219 -8.87 13.91 -2.33
CA ALA A 219 -9.51 12.89 -3.17
C ALA A 219 -8.91 11.50 -2.88
N ALA A 220 -7.58 11.38 -2.84
CA ALA A 220 -6.90 10.13 -2.53
C ALA A 220 -7.20 9.64 -1.10
N ALA A 221 -7.18 10.54 -0.11
CA ALA A 221 -7.53 10.20 1.27
C ALA A 221 -8.98 9.69 1.39
N LEU A 222 -9.90 10.28 0.64
CA LEU A 222 -11.31 9.89 0.64
C LEU A 222 -11.51 8.49 0.02
N ILE A 223 -10.79 8.16 -1.06
CA ILE A 223 -10.81 6.79 -1.61
C ILE A 223 -10.25 5.78 -0.62
N VAL A 224 -9.14 6.08 0.04
CA VAL A 224 -8.57 5.19 1.08
C VAL A 224 -9.55 4.96 2.23
N LEU A 225 -10.25 6.01 2.67
CA LEU A 225 -11.28 5.91 3.71
C LEU A 225 -12.43 4.99 3.28
N ILE A 226 -12.91 5.13 2.05
CA ILE A 226 -13.97 4.29 1.48
C ILE A 226 -13.52 2.83 1.41
N VAL A 227 -12.31 2.57 0.90
CA VAL A 227 -11.75 1.22 0.80
C VAL A 227 -11.59 0.60 2.18
N PHE A 228 -11.08 1.34 3.16
CA PHE A 228 -10.90 0.85 4.52
C PHE A 228 -12.23 0.43 5.17
N ILE A 229 -13.27 1.25 5.02
CA ILE A 229 -14.61 0.93 5.56
C ILE A 229 -15.22 -0.26 4.83
N LEU A 230 -15.01 -0.36 3.51
CA LEU A 230 -15.50 -1.48 2.71
C LEU A 230 -14.81 -2.78 3.12
N GLU A 231 -13.49 -2.78 3.30
CA GLU A 231 -12.73 -3.94 3.78
C GLU A 231 -13.19 -4.37 5.18
N ASP A 232 -13.38 -3.42 6.10
CA ASP A 232 -13.85 -3.73 7.45
C ASP A 232 -15.28 -4.28 7.47
N LEU A 233 -16.18 -3.74 6.63
CA LEU A 233 -17.54 -4.23 6.50
C LEU A 233 -17.58 -5.63 5.88
N VAL A 234 -16.78 -5.88 4.84
CA VAL A 234 -16.64 -7.20 4.20
C VAL A 234 -16.10 -8.21 5.20
N TYR A 235 -15.09 -7.83 5.98
CA TYR A 235 -14.50 -8.68 7.01
C TYR A 235 -15.54 -9.11 8.07
N HIS A 236 -16.27 -8.15 8.65
CA HIS A 236 -17.26 -8.45 9.69
C HIS A 236 -18.51 -9.17 9.15
N HIS A 237 -18.96 -8.82 7.93
CA HIS A 237 -20.06 -9.52 7.27
C HIS A 237 -19.77 -11.00 7.07
N LEU A 238 -18.54 -11.33 6.67
CA LEU A 238 -18.15 -12.71 6.35
C LEU A 238 -17.76 -13.53 7.56
N LYS A 239 -17.30 -12.88 8.63
CA LYS A 239 -17.15 -13.50 9.95
C LYS A 239 -18.50 -13.82 10.60
N GLY A 240 -19.60 -13.30 10.07
CA GLY A 240 -20.95 -13.45 10.64
C GLY A 240 -21.15 -12.65 11.93
N ASP A 241 -20.24 -11.72 12.22
CA ASP A 241 -20.17 -10.91 13.45
C ASP A 241 -20.59 -9.46 13.14
N LEU A 242 -21.47 -9.28 12.15
CA LEU A 242 -21.91 -7.96 11.71
C LEU A 242 -22.95 -7.41 12.70
N ASP A 243 -22.43 -6.85 13.77
CA ASP A 243 -23.22 -6.23 14.81
C ASP A 243 -23.50 -4.74 14.51
N ARG A 244 -24.69 -4.28 14.88
CA ARG A 244 -25.10 -2.87 14.80
C ARG A 244 -24.07 -1.88 15.38
N PRO A 245 -23.42 -2.12 16.53
CA PRO A 245 -22.35 -1.24 17.04
C PRO A 245 -21.17 -1.09 16.10
N ILE A 246 -20.77 -2.13 15.35
CA ILE A 246 -19.62 -2.08 14.43
C ILE A 246 -19.96 -1.17 13.25
N VAL A 247 -21.16 -1.33 12.67
CA VAL A 247 -21.64 -0.46 11.58
C VAL A 247 -21.73 1.00 12.04
N LEU A 248 -22.26 1.26 13.24
CA LEU A 248 -22.34 2.62 13.80
C LEU A 248 -20.95 3.23 14.04
N ASN A 249 -19.98 2.44 14.50
CA ASN A 249 -18.61 2.90 14.69
C ASN A 249 -17.97 3.27 13.35
N ASN A 250 -18.11 2.42 12.33
CA ASN A 250 -17.57 2.69 10.99
C ASN A 250 -18.21 3.93 10.35
N VAL A 251 -19.53 4.11 10.52
CA VAL A 251 -20.22 5.33 10.06
C VAL A 251 -19.74 6.55 10.82
N THR A 252 -19.49 6.44 12.13
CA THR A 252 -18.97 7.56 12.93
C THR A 252 -17.57 7.95 12.47
N ILE A 253 -16.68 6.98 12.25
CA ILE A 253 -15.35 7.20 11.69
C ILE A 253 -15.45 7.85 10.31
N LEU A 254 -16.34 7.35 9.45
CA LEU A 254 -16.61 7.94 8.13
C LEU A 254 -16.96 9.42 8.25
N VAL A 255 -17.95 9.76 9.09
CA VAL A 255 -18.44 11.13 9.23
C VAL A 255 -17.33 12.05 9.77
N ILE A 256 -16.59 11.63 10.78
CA ILE A 256 -15.50 12.43 11.36
C ILE A 256 -14.39 12.66 10.33
N CYS A 257 -13.95 11.61 9.65
CA CYS A 257 -12.89 11.71 8.64
C CYS A 257 -13.36 12.53 7.43
N LEU A 258 -14.60 12.36 6.98
CA LEU A 258 -15.19 13.12 5.89
C LEU A 258 -15.26 14.62 6.23
N LEU A 259 -15.70 14.97 7.45
CA LEU A 259 -15.68 16.35 7.93
C LEU A 259 -14.26 16.91 7.93
N PHE A 260 -13.27 16.14 8.37
CA PHE A 260 -11.88 16.58 8.38
C PHE A 260 -11.32 16.79 6.96
N ILE A 261 -11.60 15.87 6.03
CA ILE A 261 -11.15 15.96 4.63
C ILE A 261 -11.79 17.17 3.94
N PHE A 262 -13.10 17.39 4.13
CA PHE A 262 -13.75 18.56 3.53
C PHE A 262 -13.33 19.87 4.21
N ALA A 263 -13.13 19.89 5.53
CA ALA A 263 -12.66 21.09 6.24
C ALA A 263 -11.24 21.51 5.83
N THR A 264 -10.39 20.54 5.50
CA THR A 264 -9.02 20.78 5.00
C THR A 264 -8.97 20.99 3.49
N SER A 265 -10.06 20.71 2.78
CA SER A 265 -10.15 20.94 1.34
C SER A 265 -10.28 22.42 1.03
N LYS A 266 -9.23 22.99 0.42
CA LYS A 266 -9.39 24.21 -0.35
C LYS A 266 -10.23 23.84 -1.58
N LEU A 267 -11.40 24.46 -1.73
CA LEU A 267 -12.12 24.45 -3.00
C LEU A 267 -11.24 25.15 -4.03
N THR A 268 -10.57 24.37 -4.86
CA THR A 268 -9.96 24.86 -6.10
C THR A 268 -11.09 24.89 -7.12
N LEU A 269 -11.71 26.05 -7.26
CA LEU A 269 -12.63 26.38 -8.35
C LEU A 269 -11.82 26.95 -9.51
#